data_AF-A0A5C9C3I8-F1
#
_entry.id   AF-A0A5C9C3I8-F1
#
_cell.length_a   1.000
_cell.length_b   1.000
_cell.length_c   1.000
_cell.angle_alpha   90.00
_cell.angle_beta   90.00
_cell.angle_gamma   90.00
#
_symmetry.space_group_name_H-M   'P 1'
#
loop_
_entity.id
_entity.type
_entity.pdbx_description
1 polymer ?
#
loop_
_entity_poly.entity_id
_entity_poly.type
_entity_poly.pdbx_seq_one_letter_code
_entity_poly.pdbx_strand_id
1 'polypeptide(L)'
;MALPYLVKHIYNNATEEVIRRGKKIHALGNVELIEHDDLMANIIFRVKDDGYATFYKVHISQFKDPKTLSLRCSCPYNLSEVCRHKAGALFHLQDMLDKNLLGDKETLYDQKHTVVKIKLLDLKLFRMLTSTETFEKAQEYLRSNTATLLEAKNERVVAEVDLEGEKHRVVLQKNEERNFDTSCTCSSEIDHPLCVHKAIVFHQLLKNHGAGYFDSIRNWDKEKNKLLALYGYSLDDDLKGKFEFTYTDGKPFLRVLDTSIKRVAMNTGVEPRPVPINTMVTAAETFEEPVQATLKMGLVITTQQMQYPYTQLELVQGEADDTNTRYVTKTTKLDLTKFINTEVFSEDDKMLLQQLRKLMPSEVSRYLNRNSPFSGIWENIIQQHDDELPEETRHLINEYLHPKVKKLFAELQGSNFVFNLPANKSFTTANLEQASLSDHFISPEFEISYKDNQYIVDCRVKLPLADLNITENANDAHFLFQYHQQFFIWKKAEDILLVEKFLPTGKMVIEAADWSAKLQEFILPLSKEYAVHFTNVKKEEVKDAKPELKVLLKEKGEYLLFQPIFNYRGYDVVNTDKEKIFFPIADKLLVI
;
A
#
# COMPACT_ATOMS: atom_id res chain seq x y z
N MET A 1 -17.23 -17.76 11.50
CA MET A 1 -15.81 -17.48 11.79
C MET A 1 -15.35 -16.40 10.83
N ALA A 2 -14.70 -15.34 11.32
CA ALA A 2 -14.17 -14.29 10.46
C ALA A 2 -13.12 -14.86 9.50
N LEU A 3 -13.15 -14.46 8.23
CA LEU A 3 -12.15 -14.88 7.25
C LEU A 3 -10.75 -14.39 7.69
N PRO A 4 -9.70 -15.21 7.56
CA PRO A 4 -8.33 -14.76 7.75
C PRO A 4 -8.02 -13.54 6.91
N TYR A 5 -7.16 -12.65 7.40
CA TYR A 5 -7.02 -11.32 6.80
C TYR A 5 -6.47 -11.36 5.35
N LEU A 6 -5.62 -12.33 5.00
CA LEU A 6 -5.16 -12.51 3.60
C LEU A 6 -6.33 -12.88 2.69
N VAL A 7 -7.22 -13.74 3.17
CA VAL A 7 -8.43 -14.12 2.44
C VAL A 7 -9.37 -12.92 2.35
N LYS A 8 -9.57 -12.17 3.44
CA LYS A 8 -10.35 -10.91 3.45
C LYS A 8 -9.82 -9.91 2.41
N HIS A 9 -8.50 -9.76 2.32
CA HIS A 9 -7.85 -8.89 1.34
C HIS A 9 -8.16 -9.31 -0.12
N ILE A 10 -8.14 -10.61 -0.44
CA ILE A 10 -8.55 -11.11 -1.76
C ILE A 10 -10.00 -10.68 -2.06
N TYR A 11 -10.92 -10.93 -1.12
CA TYR A 11 -12.34 -10.68 -1.33
C TYR A 11 -12.69 -9.18 -1.44
N ASN A 12 -11.93 -8.30 -0.80
CA ASN A 12 -12.14 -6.85 -0.87
C ASN A 12 -11.67 -6.25 -2.20
N ASN A 13 -10.60 -6.81 -2.76
CA ASN A 13 -9.83 -6.18 -3.84
C ASN A 13 -9.95 -6.90 -5.20
N ALA A 14 -10.36 -8.16 -5.23
CA ALA A 14 -10.54 -8.96 -6.45
C ALA A 14 -12.02 -9.00 -6.93
N THR A 15 -12.23 -9.23 -8.23
CA THR A 15 -13.55 -9.55 -8.80
C THR A 15 -13.90 -11.02 -8.59
N GLU A 16 -15.19 -11.38 -8.65
CA GLU A 16 -15.62 -12.77 -8.43
C GLU A 16 -14.99 -13.76 -9.43
N GLU A 17 -14.82 -13.35 -10.70
CA GLU A 17 -14.13 -14.17 -11.68
C GLU A 17 -12.66 -14.42 -11.28
N VAL A 18 -11.97 -13.37 -10.83
CA VAL A 18 -10.58 -13.47 -10.36
C VAL A 18 -10.48 -14.39 -9.15
N ILE A 19 -11.43 -14.31 -8.22
CA ILE A 19 -11.47 -15.17 -7.03
C ILE A 19 -11.72 -16.63 -7.44
N ARG A 20 -12.70 -16.88 -8.31
CA ARG A 20 -13.01 -18.23 -8.80
C ARG A 20 -11.82 -18.86 -9.52
N ARG A 21 -11.16 -18.10 -10.40
CA ARG A 21 -9.96 -18.56 -11.11
C ARG A 21 -8.78 -18.73 -10.16
N GLY A 22 -8.58 -17.83 -9.21
CA GLY A 22 -7.54 -17.94 -8.17
C GLY A 22 -7.71 -19.19 -7.30
N LYS A 23 -8.94 -19.49 -6.87
CA LYS A 23 -9.27 -20.75 -6.18
C LYS A 23 -8.98 -21.97 -7.03
N LYS A 24 -9.31 -21.92 -8.33
CA LYS A 24 -8.99 -23.00 -9.28
C LYS A 24 -7.48 -23.21 -9.40
N ILE A 25 -6.69 -22.14 -9.51
CA ILE A 25 -5.22 -22.21 -9.53
C ILE A 25 -4.69 -22.88 -8.26
N HIS A 26 -5.15 -22.45 -7.08
CA HIS A 26 -4.75 -23.03 -5.81
C HIS A 26 -5.15 -24.52 -5.69
N ALA A 27 -6.40 -24.85 -6.03
CA ALA A 27 -6.91 -26.23 -5.95
C ALA A 27 -6.21 -27.20 -6.93
N LEU A 28 -5.72 -26.69 -8.07
CA LEU A 28 -4.93 -27.46 -9.03
C LEU A 28 -3.46 -27.66 -8.60
N GLY A 29 -3.03 -27.07 -7.48
CA GLY A 29 -1.64 -27.11 -7.05
C GLY A 29 -0.70 -26.32 -7.98
N ASN A 30 -1.24 -25.35 -8.72
CA ASN A 30 -0.50 -24.55 -9.70
C ASN A 30 0.31 -23.41 -9.03
N VAL A 31 0.56 -23.50 -7.73
CA VAL A 31 1.30 -22.52 -6.94
C VAL A 31 2.48 -23.23 -6.30
N GLU A 32 3.68 -22.76 -6.61
CA GLU A 32 4.93 -23.29 -6.05
C GLU A 32 5.65 -22.17 -5.30
N LEU A 33 6.07 -22.45 -4.07
CA LEU A 33 6.93 -21.55 -3.32
C LEU A 33 8.32 -21.51 -3.99
N ILE A 34 8.75 -20.32 -4.42
CA ILE A 34 10.11 -20.10 -4.94
C ILE A 34 11.02 -19.68 -3.79
N GLU A 35 10.57 -18.71 -3.01
CA GLU A 35 11.38 -18.03 -2.02
C GLU A 35 10.54 -17.63 -0.83
N HIS A 36 11.06 -17.86 0.38
CA HIS A 36 10.51 -17.39 1.63
C HIS A 36 11.64 -16.73 2.42
N ASP A 37 11.48 -15.46 2.74
CA ASP A 37 12.34 -14.68 3.62
C ASP A 37 11.50 -14.27 4.83
N ASP A 38 11.68 -15.01 5.92
CA ASP A 38 10.91 -14.83 7.14
C ASP A 38 11.25 -13.51 7.85
N LEU A 39 12.52 -13.09 7.78
CA LEU A 39 13.03 -11.90 8.44
C LEU A 39 12.42 -10.62 7.84
N MET A 40 12.25 -10.61 6.51
CA MET A 40 11.62 -9.49 5.80
C MET A 40 10.11 -9.67 5.60
N ALA A 41 9.54 -10.78 6.08
CA ALA A 41 8.17 -11.21 5.79
C ALA A 41 7.85 -11.11 4.29
N ASN A 42 8.77 -11.56 3.46
CA ASN A 42 8.67 -11.57 2.00
C ASN A 42 8.54 -13.00 1.50
N ILE A 43 7.61 -13.23 0.57
CA ILE A 43 7.43 -14.53 -0.04
C ILE A 43 7.15 -14.39 -1.53
N ILE A 44 7.76 -15.27 -2.34
CA ILE A 44 7.63 -15.27 -3.79
C ILE A 44 7.10 -16.62 -4.22
N PHE A 45 5.99 -16.60 -4.95
CA PHE A 45 5.38 -17.77 -5.55
C PHE A 45 5.56 -17.77 -7.06
N ARG A 46 5.83 -18.96 -7.62
CA ARG A 46 5.60 -19.26 -9.02
C ARG A 46 4.16 -19.69 -9.16
N VAL A 47 3.41 -19.04 -10.02
CA VAL A 47 2.00 -19.36 -10.25
C VAL A 47 1.80 -19.70 -11.70
N LYS A 48 1.36 -20.92 -11.97
CA LYS A 48 0.92 -21.34 -13.30
C LYS A 48 -0.51 -20.87 -13.55
N ASP A 49 -0.77 -20.36 -14.75
CA ASP A 49 -2.09 -19.90 -15.15
C ASP A 49 -3.12 -21.05 -15.17
N ASP A 50 -4.41 -20.73 -15.02
CA ASP A 50 -5.49 -21.74 -15.02
C ASP A 50 -5.93 -22.18 -16.42
N GLY A 51 -5.69 -21.35 -17.43
CA GLY A 51 -6.04 -21.62 -18.83
C GLY A 51 -4.85 -21.94 -19.73
N TYR A 52 -3.65 -21.46 -19.35
CA TYR A 52 -2.45 -21.58 -20.17
C TYR A 52 -1.28 -22.19 -19.40
N ALA A 53 -0.31 -22.78 -20.10
CA ALA A 53 0.91 -23.31 -19.50
C ALA A 53 1.97 -22.21 -19.21
N THR A 54 1.53 -20.97 -18.97
CA THR A 54 2.40 -19.85 -18.64
C THR A 54 2.56 -19.73 -17.13
N PHE A 55 3.75 -19.28 -16.70
CA PHE A 55 4.08 -19.07 -15.30
C PHE A 55 4.34 -17.60 -15.05
N TYR A 56 3.83 -17.11 -13.92
CA TYR A 56 4.05 -15.75 -13.44
C TYR A 56 4.65 -15.80 -12.03
N LYS A 57 5.44 -14.78 -11.69
CA LYS A 57 5.96 -14.61 -10.33
C LYS A 57 5.05 -13.65 -9.57
N VAL A 58 4.59 -14.09 -8.40
CA VAL A 58 3.85 -13.26 -7.46
C VAL A 58 4.75 -12.99 -6.27
N HIS A 59 5.07 -11.71 -6.06
CA HIS A 59 5.80 -11.22 -4.90
C HIS A 59 4.79 -10.70 -3.88
N ILE A 60 4.88 -11.21 -2.66
CA ILE A 60 4.08 -10.81 -1.52
C ILE A 60 5.05 -10.29 -0.46
N SER A 61 4.92 -9.02 -0.11
CA SER A 61 5.78 -8.38 0.87
C SER A 61 5.01 -8.00 2.13
N GLN A 62 5.68 -8.11 3.27
CA GLN A 62 5.14 -7.82 4.60
C GLN A 62 3.86 -8.61 4.92
N PHE A 63 3.83 -9.91 4.59
CA PHE A 63 2.66 -10.78 4.82
C PHE A 63 2.39 -11.10 6.31
N LYS A 64 3.05 -10.42 7.26
CA LYS A 64 2.73 -10.51 8.69
C LYS A 64 1.84 -9.34 9.16
N ASP A 65 1.73 -8.25 8.40
CA ASP A 65 0.94 -7.06 8.75
C ASP A 65 -0.14 -6.72 7.68
N PRO A 66 -1.44 -6.70 8.04
CA PRO A 66 -2.52 -6.33 7.13
C PRO A 66 -2.42 -4.93 6.52
N LYS A 67 -1.81 -3.97 7.22
CA LYS A 67 -1.77 -2.55 6.79
C LYS A 67 -0.68 -2.27 5.76
N THR A 68 0.37 -3.08 5.75
CA THR A 68 1.56 -2.84 4.91
C THR A 68 1.77 -3.92 3.85
N LEU A 69 0.86 -4.90 3.78
CA LEU A 69 0.82 -5.95 2.76
C LEU A 69 0.92 -5.36 1.34
N SER A 70 1.91 -5.81 0.57
CA SER A 70 2.10 -5.38 -0.82
C SER A 70 2.16 -6.58 -1.77
N LEU A 71 1.48 -6.47 -2.92
CA LEU A 71 1.34 -7.54 -3.89
C LEU A 71 1.76 -7.10 -5.29
N ARG A 72 2.79 -7.75 -5.85
CA ARG A 72 3.22 -7.54 -7.24
C ARG A 72 3.17 -8.85 -8.01
N CYS A 73 2.61 -8.82 -9.22
CA CYS A 73 2.57 -9.98 -10.09
C CYS A 73 3.17 -9.62 -11.45
N SER A 74 3.96 -10.53 -12.03
CA SER A 74 4.57 -10.35 -13.36
C SER A 74 3.61 -10.61 -14.52
N CYS A 75 2.29 -10.69 -14.27
CA CYS A 75 1.32 -10.92 -15.32
C CYS A 75 0.96 -9.60 -16.06
N PRO A 76 0.66 -9.66 -17.37
CA PRO A 76 0.23 -8.49 -18.13
C PRO A 76 -1.10 -7.91 -17.62
N TYR A 77 -1.93 -8.72 -16.95
CA TYR A 77 -3.22 -8.32 -16.37
C TYR A 77 -3.11 -7.80 -14.92
N ASN A 78 -2.04 -7.06 -14.58
CA ASN A 78 -1.83 -6.46 -13.25
C ASN A 78 -2.60 -5.14 -13.04
N LEU A 79 -3.62 -4.87 -13.86
CA LEU A 79 -4.43 -3.63 -13.83
C LEU A 79 -5.36 -3.58 -12.61
N SER A 80 -5.75 -4.75 -12.07
CA SER A 80 -6.47 -4.84 -10.80
C SER A 80 -5.51 -5.04 -9.64
N GLU A 81 -5.88 -4.52 -8.47
CA GLU A 81 -5.12 -4.66 -7.22
C GLU A 81 -4.77 -6.13 -6.92
N VAL A 82 -5.75 -7.02 -7.13
CA VAL A 82 -5.57 -8.47 -7.09
C VAL A 82 -5.95 -9.08 -8.44
N CYS A 83 -5.02 -9.79 -9.08
CA CYS A 83 -5.26 -10.61 -10.28
C CYS A 83 -5.44 -12.09 -9.89
N ARG A 84 -5.79 -12.97 -10.86
CA ARG A 84 -6.02 -14.40 -10.59
C ARG A 84 -4.82 -15.11 -9.99
N HIS A 85 -3.61 -14.74 -10.40
CA HIS A 85 -2.37 -15.30 -9.87
C HIS A 85 -2.09 -14.84 -8.44
N LYS A 86 -2.28 -13.54 -8.15
CA LYS A 86 -2.18 -12.99 -6.79
C LYS A 86 -3.17 -13.68 -5.84
N ALA A 87 -4.41 -13.86 -6.28
CA ALA A 87 -5.43 -14.56 -5.52
C ALA A 87 -5.02 -16.02 -5.23
N GLY A 88 -4.55 -16.76 -6.24
CA GLY A 88 -4.06 -18.13 -6.07
C GLY A 88 -2.88 -18.23 -5.10
N ALA A 89 -1.92 -17.30 -5.21
CA ALA A 89 -0.78 -17.22 -4.31
C ALA A 89 -1.18 -16.92 -2.86
N LEU A 90 -2.13 -16.01 -2.64
CA LEU A 90 -2.61 -15.66 -1.30
C LEU A 90 -3.42 -16.79 -0.65
N PHE A 91 -4.24 -17.52 -1.43
CA PHE A 91 -4.90 -18.72 -0.91
C PHE A 91 -3.89 -19.79 -0.48
N HIS A 92 -2.83 -19.99 -1.29
CA HIS A 92 -1.78 -20.92 -0.94
C HIS A 92 -0.97 -20.47 0.28
N LEU A 93 -0.64 -19.18 0.38
CA LEU A 93 0.01 -18.60 1.55
C LEU A 93 -0.81 -18.81 2.82
N GLN A 94 -2.13 -18.56 2.78
CA GLN A 94 -3.00 -18.80 3.92
C GLN A 94 -2.98 -20.28 4.33
N ASP A 95 -3.09 -21.20 3.37
CA ASP A 95 -3.02 -22.64 3.64
C ASP A 95 -1.68 -23.07 4.24
N MET A 96 -0.57 -22.46 3.79
CA MET A 96 0.76 -22.69 4.38
C MET A 96 0.88 -22.14 5.81
N LEU A 97 0.27 -21.00 6.11
CA LEU A 97 0.21 -20.44 7.47
C LEU A 97 -0.66 -21.30 8.39
N ASP A 98 -1.84 -21.71 7.92
CA ASP A 98 -2.78 -22.54 8.68
C ASP A 98 -2.17 -23.91 9.02
N LYS A 99 -1.36 -24.46 8.10
CA LYS A 99 -0.62 -25.72 8.29
C LYS A 99 0.73 -25.56 8.98
N ASN A 100 1.09 -24.34 9.38
CA ASN A 100 2.38 -23.99 9.99
C ASN A 100 3.60 -24.46 9.17
N LEU A 101 3.47 -24.50 7.85
CA LEU A 101 4.50 -24.95 6.90
C LEU A 101 5.60 -23.89 6.67
N LEU A 102 5.33 -22.64 7.06
CA LEU A 102 6.27 -21.53 7.03
C LEU A 102 7.04 -21.35 8.34
N GLY A 103 6.94 -22.34 9.25
CA GLY A 103 7.36 -22.26 10.64
C GLY A 103 8.70 -21.55 10.86
N ASP A 104 8.77 -20.83 11.99
CA ASP A 104 9.94 -20.15 12.55
C ASP A 104 11.10 -21.14 12.71
N LYS A 105 11.86 -21.36 11.64
CA LYS A 105 13.18 -21.96 11.76
C LYS A 105 14.12 -20.82 12.09
N GLU A 106 14.62 -20.80 13.32
CA GLU A 106 15.79 -19.99 13.68
C GLU A 106 16.91 -20.32 12.70
N THR A 107 17.16 -19.40 11.78
CA THR A 107 18.17 -19.55 10.74
C THR A 107 19.52 -19.22 11.37
N LEU A 108 20.31 -20.24 11.69
CA LEU A 108 21.69 -20.04 12.15
C LEU A 108 22.60 -19.77 10.95
N TYR A 109 23.34 -18.66 10.99
CA TYR A 109 24.26 -18.22 9.94
C TYR A 109 25.71 -18.63 10.25
N ASP A 110 26.36 -19.34 9.32
CA ASP A 110 27.82 -19.53 9.35
C ASP A 110 28.50 -18.36 8.63
N GLN A 111 29.21 -17.52 9.39
CA GLN A 111 29.87 -16.33 8.85
C GLN A 111 30.97 -16.64 7.83
N LYS A 112 31.44 -17.90 7.73
CA LYS A 112 32.37 -18.32 6.68
C LYS A 112 31.78 -18.15 5.28
N HIS A 113 30.47 -18.30 5.12
CA HIS A 113 29.79 -18.06 3.86
C HIS A 113 28.32 -17.70 4.08
N THR A 114 27.98 -16.45 3.78
CA THR A 114 26.60 -15.93 3.81
C THR A 114 26.29 -15.22 2.51
N VAL A 115 25.10 -15.50 1.96
CA VAL A 115 24.59 -14.84 0.75
C VAL A 115 23.59 -13.78 1.16
N VAL A 116 23.83 -12.56 0.69
CA VAL A 116 23.05 -11.38 1.05
C VAL A 116 22.39 -10.80 -0.20
N LYS A 117 21.05 -10.75 -0.19
CA LYS A 117 20.23 -10.37 -1.36
C LYS A 117 20.13 -8.87 -1.55
N ILE A 118 21.24 -8.23 -1.90
CA ILE A 118 21.32 -6.81 -2.19
C ILE A 118 22.10 -6.59 -3.49
N LYS A 119 21.66 -5.63 -4.32
CA LYS A 119 22.27 -5.37 -5.65
C LYS A 119 23.24 -4.21 -5.67
N LEU A 120 23.00 -3.24 -4.80
CA LEU A 120 23.78 -2.03 -4.59
C LEU A 120 24.08 -1.90 -3.10
N LEU A 121 25.13 -1.15 -2.76
CA LEU A 121 25.42 -0.85 -1.37
C LEU A 121 24.38 0.16 -0.85
N ASP A 122 23.65 -0.21 0.20
CA ASP A 122 22.61 0.62 0.82
C ASP A 122 22.64 0.47 2.35
N LEU A 123 22.73 1.61 3.03
CA LEU A 123 22.79 1.68 4.48
C LEU A 123 21.54 1.08 5.15
N LYS A 124 20.36 1.27 4.58
CA LYS A 124 19.10 0.72 5.13
C LYS A 124 19.11 -0.79 5.11
N LEU A 125 19.62 -1.37 4.02
CA LEU A 125 19.71 -2.83 3.88
C LEU A 125 20.73 -3.41 4.86
N PHE A 126 21.91 -2.79 5.01
CA PHE A 126 22.91 -3.24 5.99
C PHE A 126 22.36 -3.26 7.42
N ARG A 127 21.60 -2.23 7.81
CA ARG A 127 20.95 -2.15 9.13
C ARG A 127 19.94 -3.28 9.36
N MET A 128 19.25 -3.74 8.31
CA MET A 128 18.31 -4.87 8.44
C MET A 128 19.00 -6.24 8.42
N LEU A 129 20.22 -6.32 7.90
CA LEU A 129 20.99 -7.56 7.75
C LEU A 129 21.99 -7.80 8.89
N THR A 130 22.00 -6.92 9.88
CA THR A 130 22.85 -6.94 11.08
C THR A 130 21.97 -6.81 12.32
N SER A 131 22.45 -7.27 13.47
CA SER A 131 21.85 -6.86 14.75
C SER A 131 22.07 -5.37 14.99
N THR A 132 21.22 -4.75 15.82
CA THR A 132 21.34 -3.32 16.14
C THR A 132 22.69 -3.01 16.77
N GLU A 133 23.17 -3.86 17.68
CA GLU A 133 24.48 -3.75 18.31
C GLU A 133 25.63 -3.87 17.30
N THR A 134 25.59 -4.86 16.40
CA THR A 134 26.60 -5.06 15.36
C THR A 134 26.70 -3.84 14.44
N PHE A 135 25.57 -3.24 14.08
CA PHE A 135 25.52 -2.05 13.23
C PHE A 135 26.15 -0.84 13.92
N GLU A 136 25.82 -0.60 15.20
CA GLU A 136 26.36 0.51 15.99
C GLU A 136 27.88 0.37 16.20
N LYS A 137 28.36 -0.84 16.54
CA LYS A 137 29.80 -1.12 16.66
C LYS A 137 30.55 -0.85 15.36
N ALA A 138 29.98 -1.22 14.22
CA ALA A 138 30.59 -0.94 12.92
C ALA A 138 30.68 0.57 12.64
N GLN A 139 29.65 1.35 13.00
CA GLN A 139 29.67 2.81 12.85
C GLN A 139 30.68 3.47 13.78
N GLU A 140 30.77 3.02 15.03
CA GLU A 140 31.72 3.53 16.01
C GLU A 140 33.16 3.24 15.60
N TYR A 141 33.45 2.01 15.18
CA TYR A 141 34.76 1.63 14.66
C TYR A 141 35.21 2.55 13.52
N LEU A 142 34.30 2.87 12.59
CA LEU A 142 34.59 3.73 11.43
C LEU A 142 34.69 5.23 11.73
N ARG A 143 34.55 5.64 13.00
CA ARG A 143 34.85 7.03 13.44
C ARG A 143 36.34 7.25 13.61
N SER A 144 37.07 6.25 14.08
CA SER A 144 38.51 6.35 14.41
C SER A 144 39.39 5.42 13.58
N ASN A 145 38.84 4.34 13.02
CA ASN A 145 39.58 3.31 12.32
C ASN A 145 39.00 3.04 10.92
N THR A 146 39.74 2.28 10.11
CA THR A 146 39.30 1.79 8.79
C THR A 146 39.82 0.37 8.55
N ALA A 147 39.06 -0.44 7.84
CA ALA A 147 39.53 -1.70 7.27
C ALA A 147 40.58 -1.47 6.19
N THR A 148 41.56 -2.37 6.13
CA THR A 148 42.63 -2.34 5.12
C THR A 148 42.20 -3.15 3.90
N LEU A 149 42.06 -2.51 2.75
CA LEU A 149 41.68 -3.19 1.50
C LEU A 149 42.93 -3.86 0.88
N LEU A 150 42.90 -5.19 0.77
CA LEU A 150 43.99 -6.00 0.19
C LEU A 150 43.82 -6.18 -1.33
N GLU A 151 42.58 -6.37 -1.78
CA GLU A 151 42.26 -6.57 -3.19
C GLU A 151 40.90 -5.95 -3.50
N ALA A 152 40.78 -5.24 -4.63
CA ALA A 152 39.52 -4.67 -5.11
C ALA A 152 39.48 -4.69 -6.65
N LYS A 153 39.12 -5.84 -7.23
CA LYS A 153 39.01 -6.03 -8.69
C LYS A 153 37.98 -7.10 -9.02
N ASN A 154 37.46 -7.08 -10.24
CA ASN A 154 36.55 -8.09 -10.77
C ASN A 154 35.30 -8.30 -9.89
N GLU A 155 34.66 -7.20 -9.44
CA GLU A 155 33.49 -7.24 -8.54
C GLU A 155 33.74 -8.01 -7.21
N ARG A 156 35.01 -8.10 -6.78
CA ARG A 156 35.45 -8.75 -5.55
C ARG A 156 36.33 -7.81 -4.74
N VAL A 157 36.05 -7.75 -3.44
CA VAL A 157 36.85 -7.04 -2.45
C VAL A 157 37.32 -8.02 -1.38
N VAL A 158 38.61 -7.97 -1.06
CA VAL A 158 39.21 -8.66 0.07
C VAL A 158 39.77 -7.59 1.00
N ALA A 159 39.38 -7.64 2.27
CA ALA A 159 39.79 -6.67 3.27
C ALA A 159 40.22 -7.38 4.56
N GLU A 160 41.06 -6.70 5.32
CA GLU A 160 41.47 -7.08 6.68
C GLU A 160 40.91 -6.04 7.66
N VAL A 161 40.18 -6.51 8.67
CA VAL A 161 39.63 -5.70 9.76
C VAL A 161 40.38 -6.08 11.03
N ASP A 162 40.98 -5.09 11.70
CA ASP A 162 41.65 -5.27 12.99
C ASP A 162 40.69 -4.79 14.08
N LEU A 163 40.08 -5.72 14.82
CA LEU A 163 39.16 -5.41 15.89
C LEU A 163 39.68 -6.07 17.17
N GLU A 164 39.87 -5.26 18.22
CA GLU A 164 40.37 -5.74 19.52
C GLU A 164 41.75 -6.45 19.48
N GLY A 165 42.56 -6.15 18.45
CA GLY A 165 43.89 -6.74 18.26
C GLY A 165 43.89 -8.06 17.48
N GLU A 166 42.72 -8.53 17.03
CA GLU A 166 42.58 -9.67 16.12
C GLU A 166 42.28 -9.22 14.69
N LYS A 167 42.99 -9.84 13.74
CA LYS A 167 42.85 -9.56 12.32
C LYS A 167 41.89 -10.54 11.65
N HIS A 168 40.74 -10.03 11.23
CA HIS A 168 39.73 -10.80 10.52
C HIS A 168 39.77 -10.50 9.03
N ARG A 169 39.97 -11.55 8.23
CA ARG A 169 39.86 -11.47 6.78
C ARG A 169 38.40 -11.53 6.35
N VAL A 170 37.98 -10.53 5.57
CA VAL A 170 36.63 -10.39 5.00
C VAL A 170 36.71 -10.44 3.48
N VAL A 171 35.82 -11.20 2.85
CA VAL A 171 35.67 -11.25 1.39
C VAL A 171 34.24 -10.90 1.03
N LEU A 172 34.06 -9.96 0.10
CA LEU A 172 32.77 -9.55 -0.44
C LEU A 172 32.85 -9.69 -1.97
N GLN A 173 31.90 -10.40 -2.58
CA GLN A 173 31.91 -10.63 -4.02
C GLN A 173 30.50 -10.59 -4.58
N LYS A 174 30.30 -9.93 -5.74
CA LYS A 174 29.04 -10.08 -6.47
C LYS A 174 28.99 -11.43 -7.16
N ASN A 175 27.89 -12.15 -6.98
CA ASN A 175 27.63 -13.42 -7.65
C ASN A 175 26.90 -13.22 -8.98
N GLU A 176 26.63 -14.31 -9.71
CA GLU A 176 26.00 -14.27 -11.03
C GLU A 176 24.59 -13.65 -11.00
N GLU A 177 23.88 -13.77 -9.88
CA GLU A 177 22.56 -13.15 -9.67
C GLU A 177 22.63 -11.67 -9.28
N ARG A 178 23.85 -11.11 -9.21
CA ARG A 178 24.17 -9.76 -8.74
C ARG A 178 23.87 -9.51 -7.26
N ASN A 179 23.76 -10.56 -6.45
CA ASN A 179 23.71 -10.52 -4.99
C ASN A 179 25.14 -10.60 -4.42
N PHE A 180 25.32 -10.39 -3.11
CA PHE A 180 26.64 -10.45 -2.48
C PHE A 180 26.87 -11.77 -1.75
N ASP A 181 27.89 -12.50 -2.16
CA ASP A 181 28.48 -13.57 -1.37
C ASP A 181 29.51 -12.95 -0.43
N THR A 182 29.40 -13.28 0.85
CA THR A 182 30.18 -12.64 1.91
C THR A 182 30.80 -13.69 2.81
N SER A 183 32.04 -13.48 3.20
CA SER A 183 32.82 -14.43 4.01
C SER A 183 33.61 -13.67 5.06
N CYS A 184 33.62 -14.19 6.28
CA CYS A 184 34.47 -13.74 7.37
C CYS A 184 34.97 -14.94 8.17
N THR A 185 36.12 -14.77 8.81
CA THR A 185 36.76 -15.80 9.64
C THR A 185 36.26 -15.83 11.09
N CYS A 186 35.38 -14.90 11.49
CA CYS A 186 34.86 -14.84 12.84
C CYS A 186 33.70 -15.82 13.08
N SER A 187 33.35 -16.02 14.35
CA SER A 187 32.18 -16.79 14.78
C SER A 187 31.30 -15.99 15.75
N SER A 188 31.36 -14.65 15.68
CA SER A 188 30.73 -13.74 16.65
C SER A 188 29.24 -13.46 16.40
N GLU A 189 28.66 -13.94 15.30
CA GLU A 189 27.29 -13.64 14.91
C GLU A 189 26.67 -14.88 14.27
N ILE A 190 25.55 -15.34 14.82
CA ILE A 190 24.83 -16.56 14.38
C ILE A 190 23.39 -16.25 13.97
N ASP A 191 22.82 -15.13 14.40
CA ASP A 191 21.41 -14.81 14.16
C ASP A 191 21.22 -13.91 12.93
N HIS A 192 22.30 -13.26 12.50
CA HIS A 192 22.28 -12.35 11.35
C HIS A 192 23.33 -12.71 10.29
N PRO A 193 23.03 -12.45 8.99
CA PRO A 193 23.95 -12.81 7.90
C PRO A 193 25.23 -11.97 7.86
N LEU A 194 25.25 -10.79 8.52
CA LEU A 194 26.41 -9.91 8.56
C LEU A 194 26.93 -9.75 9.98
N CYS A 195 28.12 -10.28 10.24
CA CYS A 195 28.89 -9.94 11.44
C CYS A 195 29.46 -8.51 11.38
N VAL A 196 29.99 -8.04 12.52
CA VAL A 196 30.60 -6.70 12.67
C VAL A 196 31.68 -6.40 11.63
N HIS A 197 32.55 -7.37 11.31
CA HIS A 197 33.63 -7.18 10.34
C HIS A 197 33.11 -6.96 8.93
N LYS A 198 32.08 -7.72 8.51
CA LYS A 198 31.43 -7.55 7.21
C LYS A 198 30.72 -6.19 7.14
N ALA A 199 30.03 -5.81 8.21
CA ALA A 199 29.34 -4.52 8.32
C ALA A 199 30.32 -3.34 8.20
N ILE A 200 31.49 -3.40 8.87
CA ILE A 200 32.56 -2.39 8.77
C ILE A 200 32.98 -2.22 7.30
N VAL A 201 33.28 -3.31 6.59
CA VAL A 201 33.78 -3.24 5.22
C VAL A 201 32.70 -2.70 4.27
N PHE A 202 31.46 -3.18 4.39
CA PHE A 202 30.35 -2.66 3.59
C PHE A 202 30.09 -1.16 3.83
N HIS A 203 30.09 -0.73 5.09
CA HIS A 203 29.86 0.68 5.43
C HIS A 203 31.00 1.58 4.96
N GLN A 204 32.25 1.14 5.08
CA GLN A 204 33.42 1.86 4.57
C GLN A 204 33.38 2.00 3.05
N LEU A 205 33.09 0.93 2.31
CA LEU A 205 33.01 0.98 0.85
C LEU A 205 31.87 1.90 0.38
N LEU A 206 30.71 1.86 1.05
CA LEU A 206 29.60 2.77 0.77
C LEU A 206 30.00 4.23 1.02
N LYS A 207 30.64 4.53 2.15
CA LYS A 207 31.05 5.88 2.52
C LYS A 207 32.11 6.46 1.58
N ASN A 208 33.08 5.64 1.17
CA ASN A 208 34.23 6.10 0.38
C ASN A 208 33.96 6.12 -1.13
N HIS A 209 33.16 5.17 -1.64
CA HIS A 209 33.01 4.95 -3.08
C HIS A 209 31.56 4.96 -3.58
N GLY A 210 30.58 5.02 -2.68
CA GLY A 210 29.16 5.10 -3.04
C GLY A 210 28.52 3.75 -3.41
N ALA A 211 27.22 3.82 -3.73
CA ALA A 211 26.35 2.64 -3.88
C ALA A 211 26.75 1.68 -5.01
N GLY A 212 27.36 2.20 -6.09
CA GLY A 212 27.71 1.46 -7.30
C GLY A 212 29.16 0.96 -7.35
N TYR A 213 29.91 1.00 -6.24
CA TYR A 213 31.35 0.72 -6.24
C TYR A 213 31.73 -0.61 -6.90
N PHE A 214 31.04 -1.69 -6.60
CA PHE A 214 31.35 -3.01 -7.15
C PHE A 214 31.16 -3.09 -8.67
N ASP A 215 30.20 -2.35 -9.24
CA ASP A 215 30.02 -2.28 -10.69
C ASP A 215 31.17 -1.47 -11.34
N SER A 216 31.78 -0.53 -10.61
CA SER A 216 32.93 0.27 -11.09
C SER A 216 34.23 -0.53 -11.24
N ILE A 217 34.41 -1.58 -10.43
CA ILE A 217 35.58 -2.48 -10.47
C ILE A 217 35.30 -3.78 -11.25
N ARG A 218 34.25 -3.77 -12.08
CA ARG A 218 33.86 -4.93 -12.89
C ARG A 218 34.87 -5.21 -14.00
N ASN A 219 35.15 -6.49 -14.22
CA ASN A 219 35.92 -6.93 -15.36
C ASN A 219 35.07 -6.84 -16.62
N TRP A 220 35.54 -6.08 -17.62
CA TRP A 220 34.88 -5.91 -18.91
C TRP A 220 35.64 -6.57 -20.06
N ASP A 221 36.67 -7.37 -19.78
CA ASP A 221 37.59 -7.89 -20.78
C ASP A 221 36.88 -8.79 -21.80
N LYS A 222 35.88 -9.56 -21.35
CA LYS A 222 35.05 -10.40 -22.23
C LYS A 222 34.22 -9.54 -23.20
N GLU A 223 33.55 -8.51 -22.70
CA GLU A 223 32.73 -7.62 -23.49
C GLU A 223 33.57 -6.76 -24.44
N LYS A 224 34.72 -6.26 -23.97
CA LYS A 224 35.70 -5.54 -24.79
C LYS A 224 36.24 -6.44 -25.92
N ASN A 225 36.60 -7.69 -25.63
CA ASN A 225 37.02 -8.66 -26.63
C ASN A 225 35.92 -8.96 -27.65
N LYS A 226 34.65 -9.05 -27.23
CA LYS A 226 33.52 -9.21 -28.18
C LYS A 226 33.35 -8.00 -29.09
N LEU A 227 33.53 -6.78 -28.58
CA LEU A 227 33.45 -5.56 -29.39
C LEU A 227 34.60 -5.47 -30.39
N LEU A 228 35.82 -5.82 -29.97
CA LEU A 228 37.01 -5.88 -30.82
C LEU A 228 36.91 -6.99 -31.88
N ALA A 229 36.29 -8.13 -31.54
CA ALA A 229 36.12 -9.26 -32.44
C ALA A 229 35.28 -8.92 -33.69
N LEU A 230 34.37 -7.94 -33.60
CA LEU A 230 33.64 -7.40 -34.77
C LEU A 230 34.56 -6.80 -35.83
N TYR A 231 35.78 -6.46 -35.45
CA TYR A 231 36.81 -5.88 -36.29
C TYR A 231 38.03 -6.81 -36.45
N GLY A 232 37.97 -8.03 -35.90
CA GLY A 232 39.05 -9.02 -35.97
C GLY A 232 40.19 -8.79 -34.99
N TYR A 233 39.97 -8.04 -33.90
CA TYR A 233 40.97 -7.74 -32.87
C TYR A 233 40.59 -8.35 -31.50
N SER A 234 41.56 -8.39 -30.60
CA SER A 234 41.45 -8.77 -29.19
C SER A 234 42.22 -7.80 -28.31
N LEU A 235 42.04 -7.90 -26.99
CA LEU A 235 42.80 -7.13 -26.00
C LEU A 235 44.28 -7.50 -25.95
N ASP A 236 44.68 -8.62 -26.55
CA ASP A 236 46.07 -9.06 -26.66
C ASP A 236 46.80 -8.42 -27.86
N ASP A 237 46.07 -7.70 -28.74
CA ASP A 237 46.62 -7.03 -29.93
C ASP A 237 47.05 -5.58 -29.66
N ASP A 238 47.84 -4.99 -30.57
CA ASP A 238 48.16 -3.55 -30.50
C ASP A 238 46.98 -2.68 -30.99
N LEU A 239 46.27 -2.11 -30.01
CA LEU A 239 45.08 -1.26 -30.20
C LEU A 239 45.40 0.24 -30.28
N LYS A 240 46.67 0.65 -30.11
CA LYS A 240 47.06 2.06 -30.00
C LYS A 240 46.74 2.83 -31.29
N GLY A 241 45.92 3.88 -31.18
CA GLY A 241 45.50 4.71 -32.31
C GLY A 241 44.43 4.09 -33.22
N LYS A 242 44.02 2.84 -32.96
CA LYS A 242 43.00 2.11 -33.76
C LYS A 242 41.62 2.17 -33.13
N PHE A 243 41.55 1.97 -31.82
CA PHE A 243 40.30 1.94 -31.07
C PHE A 243 40.40 2.69 -29.74
N GLU A 244 39.28 3.21 -29.27
CA GLU A 244 39.12 3.84 -27.97
C GLU A 244 37.89 3.27 -27.27
N PHE A 245 38.02 2.91 -25.99
CA PHE A 245 36.88 2.49 -25.18
C PHE A 245 36.31 3.68 -24.41
N THR A 246 35.04 4.01 -24.66
CA THR A 246 34.27 4.95 -23.85
C THR A 246 33.22 4.18 -23.03
N TYR A 247 32.75 4.76 -21.92
CA TYR A 247 31.71 4.13 -21.10
C TYR A 247 30.45 5.00 -21.14
N THR A 248 29.36 4.43 -21.63
CA THR A 248 28.02 5.02 -21.61
C THR A 248 27.10 4.12 -20.78
N ASP A 249 26.42 4.69 -19.79
CA ASP A 249 25.57 3.97 -18.82
C ASP A 249 26.26 2.77 -18.15
N GLY A 250 27.56 2.89 -17.88
CA GLY A 250 28.35 1.84 -17.22
C GLY A 250 28.70 0.63 -18.10
N LYS A 251 28.41 0.65 -19.40
CA LYS A 251 28.82 -0.40 -20.37
C LYS A 251 29.94 0.10 -21.27
N PRO A 252 30.93 -0.73 -21.61
CA PRO A 252 31.99 -0.36 -22.54
C PRO A 252 31.43 -0.23 -23.97
N PHE A 253 31.75 0.86 -24.62
CA PHE A 253 31.46 1.14 -26.03
C PHE A 253 32.78 1.33 -26.78
N LEU A 254 32.91 0.70 -27.94
CA LEU A 254 34.13 0.75 -28.75
C LEU A 254 33.98 1.81 -29.85
N ARG A 255 34.78 2.87 -29.77
CA ARG A 255 34.93 3.87 -30.83
C ARG A 255 36.10 3.49 -31.73
N VAL A 256 35.87 3.47 -33.04
CA VAL A 256 36.92 3.24 -34.03
C VAL A 256 37.57 4.58 -34.36
N LEU A 257 38.88 4.69 -34.17
CA LEU A 257 39.65 5.91 -34.44
C LEU A 257 40.25 5.88 -35.86
N ASP A 258 40.64 4.69 -36.32
CA ASP A 258 41.21 4.49 -37.65
C ASP A 258 40.11 4.22 -38.69
N THR A 259 39.94 5.14 -39.64
CA THR A 259 38.92 5.08 -40.69
C THR A 259 39.18 3.97 -41.73
N SER A 260 40.36 3.35 -41.72
CA SER A 260 40.70 2.22 -42.60
C SER A 260 40.16 0.87 -42.10
N ILE A 261 39.79 0.78 -40.82
CA ILE A 261 39.31 -0.46 -40.19
C ILE A 261 37.82 -0.66 -40.48
N LYS A 262 37.50 -1.77 -41.17
CA LYS A 262 36.13 -2.15 -41.51
C LYS A 262 35.69 -3.35 -40.67
N ARG A 263 34.38 -3.42 -40.38
CA ARG A 263 33.79 -4.57 -39.68
C ARG A 263 34.00 -5.85 -40.49
N VAL A 264 34.35 -6.92 -39.81
CA VAL A 264 34.43 -8.26 -40.39
C VAL A 264 33.01 -8.74 -40.62
N ALA A 265 32.68 -9.10 -41.87
CA ALA A 265 31.36 -9.64 -42.21
C ALA A 265 31.19 -11.01 -41.54
N MET A 266 30.32 -11.09 -40.53
CA MET A 266 29.88 -12.37 -39.98
C MET A 266 28.85 -12.98 -40.95
N ASN A 267 29.26 -14.04 -41.65
CA ASN A 267 28.33 -15.00 -42.25
C ASN A 267 27.66 -15.78 -41.12
N THR A 268 26.55 -15.27 -40.60
CA THR A 268 25.62 -16.09 -39.80
C THR A 268 24.81 -16.95 -40.77
N GLY A 269 24.89 -18.26 -40.58
CA GLY A 269 24.18 -19.27 -41.36
C GLY A 269 22.70 -18.97 -41.50
N VAL A 270 22.23 -19.14 -42.73
CA VAL A 270 20.84 -19.00 -43.16
C VAL A 270 20.03 -20.16 -42.58
N GLU A 271 19.07 -19.86 -41.71
CA GLU A 271 17.87 -20.69 -41.55
C GLU A 271 16.71 -20.05 -42.34
N PRO A 272 15.87 -20.87 -43.01
CA PRO A 272 15.07 -20.41 -44.12
C PRO A 272 13.80 -19.68 -43.67
N ARG A 273 13.62 -18.46 -44.19
CA ARG A 273 12.33 -17.77 -44.22
C ARG A 273 11.33 -18.60 -45.06
N PRO A 274 10.12 -18.90 -44.56
CA PRO A 274 9.06 -19.41 -45.41
C PRO A 274 8.61 -18.33 -46.38
N VAL A 275 8.37 -18.78 -47.62
CA VAL A 275 7.92 -18.02 -48.77
C VAL A 275 6.49 -17.47 -48.52
N PRO A 276 6.21 -16.18 -48.80
CA PRO A 276 4.84 -15.68 -48.75
C PRO A 276 4.03 -16.24 -49.93
N ILE A 277 2.96 -16.96 -49.61
CA ILE A 277 1.92 -17.29 -50.58
C ILE A 277 1.11 -16.01 -50.79
N ASN A 278 1.20 -15.45 -52.00
CA ASN A 278 0.21 -14.51 -52.51
C ASN A 278 -1.11 -15.25 -52.66
N THR A 279 -2.11 -14.89 -51.86
CA THR A 279 -3.50 -14.97 -52.27
C THR A 279 -4.12 -13.62 -51.99
N MET A 280 -4.51 -12.96 -53.07
CA MET A 280 -5.22 -11.70 -53.06
C MET A 280 -6.52 -11.84 -52.27
N VAL A 281 -6.68 -11.05 -51.21
CA VAL A 281 -7.93 -10.34 -50.95
C VAL A 281 -7.54 -8.93 -50.53
N THR A 282 -7.94 -7.99 -51.37
CA THR A 282 -7.98 -6.56 -51.08
C THR A 282 -8.80 -6.33 -49.83
N ALA A 283 -8.13 -5.92 -48.75
CA ALA A 283 -8.69 -5.03 -47.75
C ALA A 283 -7.56 -4.07 -47.41
N ALA A 284 -7.73 -2.80 -47.78
CA ALA A 284 -6.88 -1.76 -47.24
C ALA A 284 -7.00 -1.86 -45.71
N GLU A 285 -5.91 -2.18 -45.03
CA GLU A 285 -5.76 -1.81 -43.63
C GLU A 285 -5.74 -0.28 -43.62
N THR A 286 -6.93 0.30 -43.52
CA THR A 286 -7.09 1.58 -42.86
C THR A 286 -6.37 1.44 -41.53
N PHE A 287 -5.30 2.22 -41.35
CA PHE A 287 -4.95 2.64 -40.01
C PHE A 287 -6.24 3.17 -39.39
N GLU A 288 -6.85 2.39 -38.49
CA GLU A 288 -7.85 2.95 -37.60
C GLU A 288 -7.10 4.04 -36.83
N GLU A 289 -7.42 5.30 -37.17
CA GLU A 289 -7.15 6.41 -36.27
C GLU A 289 -7.62 5.99 -34.87
N PRO A 290 -6.90 6.34 -33.80
CA PRO A 290 -7.37 6.06 -32.46
C PRO A 290 -8.80 6.60 -32.35
N VAL A 291 -9.76 5.72 -32.10
CA VAL A 291 -11.17 6.08 -31.95
C VAL A 291 -11.21 7.25 -30.98
N GLN A 292 -11.46 8.46 -31.48
CA GLN A 292 -11.63 9.61 -30.61
C GLN A 292 -12.82 9.28 -29.73
N ALA A 293 -12.60 9.25 -28.41
CA ALA A 293 -13.67 9.03 -27.45
C ALA A 293 -14.74 10.12 -27.70
N THR A 294 -15.89 9.72 -28.22
CA THR A 294 -16.98 10.64 -28.57
C THR A 294 -17.86 10.97 -27.37
N LEU A 295 -17.80 10.15 -26.32
CA LEU A 295 -18.63 10.27 -25.12
C LEU A 295 -17.78 10.33 -23.86
N LYS A 296 -18.24 11.12 -22.90
CA LYS A 296 -17.61 11.31 -21.59
C LYS A 296 -18.52 10.79 -20.48
N MET A 297 -17.95 10.01 -19.56
CA MET A 297 -18.66 9.57 -18.37
C MET A 297 -18.57 10.60 -17.24
N GLY A 298 -19.62 10.65 -16.42
CA GLY A 298 -19.73 11.53 -15.27
C GLY A 298 -20.33 10.82 -14.07
N LEU A 299 -19.88 11.24 -12.89
CA LEU A 299 -20.36 10.75 -11.61
C LEU A 299 -21.54 11.60 -11.15
N VAL A 300 -22.62 10.97 -10.72
CA VAL A 300 -23.74 11.65 -10.05
C VAL A 300 -23.89 11.10 -8.64
N ILE A 301 -23.80 11.98 -7.64
CA ILE A 301 -24.07 11.66 -6.25
C ILE A 301 -25.56 11.90 -5.99
N THR A 302 -26.25 10.92 -5.43
CA THR A 302 -27.67 11.00 -5.10
C THR A 302 -27.92 10.42 -3.70
N THR A 303 -29.07 10.77 -3.12
CA THR A 303 -29.48 10.28 -1.80
C THR A 303 -30.73 9.41 -1.94
N GLN A 304 -30.67 8.18 -1.43
CA GLN A 304 -31.76 7.20 -1.51
C GLN A 304 -32.11 6.67 -0.11
N GLN A 305 -33.28 7.04 0.40
CA GLN A 305 -33.71 6.71 1.77
C GLN A 305 -34.01 5.22 1.99
N MET A 306 -34.19 4.43 0.92
CA MET A 306 -34.58 3.02 1.02
C MET A 306 -33.42 2.07 1.38
N GLN A 307 -32.15 2.50 1.27
CA GLN A 307 -31.02 1.60 1.47
C GLN A 307 -29.82 2.32 2.09
N TYR A 308 -29.32 1.80 3.22
CA TYR A 308 -28.07 2.23 3.84
C TYR A 308 -26.88 2.05 2.88
N PRO A 309 -25.93 3.00 2.77
CA PRO A 309 -25.70 4.18 3.63
C PRO A 309 -26.44 5.45 3.16
N TYR A 310 -27.57 5.29 2.48
CA TYR A 310 -28.43 6.34 1.93
C TYR A 310 -27.76 7.25 0.88
N THR A 311 -26.52 6.97 0.52
CA THR A 311 -25.79 7.62 -0.57
C THR A 311 -25.63 6.63 -1.72
N GLN A 312 -25.96 7.07 -2.94
CA GLN A 312 -25.78 6.30 -4.15
C GLN A 312 -24.92 7.08 -5.15
N LEU A 313 -24.03 6.33 -5.81
CA LEU A 313 -23.13 6.86 -6.83
C LEU A 313 -23.55 6.29 -8.18
N GLU A 314 -24.12 7.15 -9.01
CA GLU A 314 -24.66 6.80 -10.31
C GLU A 314 -23.76 7.30 -11.45
N LEU A 315 -23.91 6.69 -12.62
CA LEU A 315 -23.10 6.99 -13.79
C LEU A 315 -23.98 7.59 -14.89
N VAL A 316 -23.50 8.67 -15.48
CA VAL A 316 -24.10 9.27 -16.67
C VAL A 316 -23.09 9.33 -17.81
N GLN A 317 -23.59 9.39 -19.03
CA GLN A 317 -22.81 9.71 -20.22
C GLN A 317 -23.38 10.93 -20.95
N GLY A 318 -22.53 11.64 -21.66
CA GLY A 318 -22.91 12.70 -22.58
C GLY A 318 -21.74 13.08 -23.48
N GLU A 319 -22.01 13.89 -24.49
CA GLU A 319 -20.95 14.49 -25.32
C GLU A 319 -20.37 15.68 -24.56
N ALA A 320 -19.06 15.64 -24.29
CA ALA A 320 -18.34 16.76 -23.71
C ALA A 320 -18.08 17.83 -24.78
N ASP A 321 -17.94 19.08 -24.35
CA ASP A 321 -17.46 20.15 -25.23
C ASP A 321 -15.96 19.97 -25.55
N ASP A 322 -15.46 20.70 -26.56
CA ASP A 322 -14.06 20.61 -27.01
C ASP A 322 -13.04 20.89 -25.88
N THR A 323 -13.47 21.59 -24.83
CA THR A 323 -12.63 21.92 -23.67
C THR A 323 -12.79 20.98 -22.47
N ASN A 324 -13.67 19.97 -22.57
CA ASN A 324 -13.93 18.97 -21.53
C ASN A 324 -14.34 19.58 -20.18
N THR A 325 -15.19 20.60 -20.25
CA THR A 325 -15.71 21.35 -19.09
C THR A 325 -17.17 21.09 -18.81
N ARG A 326 -17.97 20.73 -19.83
CA ARG A 326 -19.41 20.50 -19.67
C ARG A 326 -19.98 19.55 -20.72
N TYR A 327 -21.17 19.03 -20.46
CA TYR A 327 -21.95 18.32 -21.47
C TYR A 327 -22.63 19.28 -22.44
N VAL A 328 -22.51 19.01 -23.74
CA VAL A 328 -23.22 19.73 -24.81
C VAL A 328 -24.59 19.10 -25.09
N THR A 329 -24.69 17.78 -24.91
CA THR A 329 -25.93 17.01 -25.11
C THR A 329 -26.63 16.67 -23.80
N LYS A 330 -27.88 16.19 -23.91
CA LYS A 330 -28.60 15.67 -22.74
C LYS A 330 -27.88 14.43 -22.21
N THR A 331 -27.66 14.40 -20.90
CA THR A 331 -27.04 13.26 -20.22
C THR A 331 -27.98 12.07 -20.17
N THR A 332 -27.46 10.87 -20.43
CA THR A 332 -28.20 9.62 -20.24
C THR A 332 -27.62 8.85 -19.05
N LYS A 333 -28.51 8.40 -18.16
CA LYS A 333 -28.14 7.52 -17.05
C LYS A 333 -27.75 6.15 -17.58
N LEU A 334 -26.61 5.63 -17.13
CA LEU A 334 -26.13 4.30 -17.46
C LEU A 334 -26.57 3.28 -16.41
N ASP A 335 -27.16 2.18 -16.88
CA ASP A 335 -27.56 1.06 -16.04
C ASP A 335 -26.37 0.12 -15.84
N LEU A 336 -25.75 0.19 -14.65
CA LEU A 336 -24.56 -0.59 -14.31
C LEU A 336 -24.80 -2.11 -14.27
N THR A 337 -26.07 -2.56 -14.22
CA THR A 337 -26.43 -3.98 -14.28
C THR A 337 -26.35 -4.56 -15.69
N LYS A 338 -26.39 -3.69 -16.71
CA LYS A 338 -26.42 -4.09 -18.13
C LYS A 338 -25.05 -4.01 -18.76
N PHE A 339 -24.95 -4.65 -19.92
CA PHE A 339 -23.81 -4.47 -20.81
C PHE A 339 -23.75 -3.02 -21.29
N ILE A 340 -22.58 -2.41 -21.20
CA ILE A 340 -22.30 -1.04 -21.64
C ILE A 340 -21.15 -1.13 -22.63
N ASN A 341 -21.33 -0.63 -23.85
CA ASN A 341 -20.26 -0.59 -24.85
C ASN A 341 -19.19 0.41 -24.40
N THR A 342 -17.98 -0.09 -24.12
CA THR A 342 -16.87 0.71 -23.63
C THR A 342 -15.97 1.28 -24.72
N GLU A 343 -16.15 0.89 -25.99
CA GLU A 343 -15.26 1.30 -27.10
C GLU A 343 -15.27 2.82 -27.35
N VAL A 344 -16.39 3.47 -27.05
CA VAL A 344 -16.61 4.92 -27.25
C VAL A 344 -16.04 5.80 -26.13
N PHE A 345 -15.44 5.20 -25.11
CA PHE A 345 -14.99 5.87 -23.90
C PHE A 345 -13.47 5.80 -23.71
N SER A 346 -12.93 6.80 -23.01
CA SER A 346 -11.52 6.83 -22.61
C SER A 346 -11.17 5.73 -21.59
N GLU A 347 -9.89 5.42 -21.42
CA GLU A 347 -9.45 4.46 -20.41
C GLU A 347 -9.81 4.91 -18.98
N ASP A 348 -9.78 6.21 -18.70
CA ASP A 348 -10.19 6.77 -17.40
C ASP A 348 -11.69 6.53 -17.15
N ASP A 349 -12.53 6.71 -18.16
CA ASP A 349 -13.96 6.45 -18.08
C ASP A 349 -14.27 4.95 -17.92
N LYS A 350 -13.50 4.08 -18.59
CA LYS A 350 -13.58 2.63 -18.39
C LYS A 350 -13.22 2.24 -16.96
N MET A 351 -12.21 2.89 -16.37
CA MET A 351 -11.84 2.69 -14.97
C MET A 351 -12.96 3.14 -14.03
N LEU A 352 -13.52 4.34 -14.25
CA LEU A 352 -14.66 4.87 -13.49
C LEU A 352 -15.85 3.89 -13.50
N LEU A 353 -16.21 3.36 -14.67
CA LEU A 353 -17.27 2.35 -14.81
C LEU A 353 -17.01 1.11 -13.96
N GLN A 354 -15.77 0.59 -13.97
CA GLN A 354 -15.41 -0.58 -13.18
C GLN A 354 -15.46 -0.32 -11.67
N GLN A 355 -15.09 0.90 -11.25
CA GLN A 355 -15.15 1.29 -9.84
C GLN A 355 -16.58 1.41 -9.34
N LEU A 356 -17.46 2.06 -10.10
CA LEU A 356 -18.87 2.21 -9.73
C LEU A 356 -19.61 0.86 -9.70
N ARG A 357 -19.27 -0.09 -10.58
CA ARG A 357 -19.79 -1.46 -10.50
C ARG A 357 -19.49 -2.15 -9.16
N LYS A 358 -18.34 -1.85 -8.52
CA LYS A 358 -17.98 -2.43 -7.21
C LYS A 358 -18.76 -1.81 -6.04
N LEU A 359 -19.40 -0.66 -6.25
CA LEU A 359 -20.23 0.05 -5.28
C LEU A 359 -21.71 -0.35 -5.36
N MET A 360 -22.07 -1.21 -6.33
CA MET A 360 -23.44 -1.67 -6.55
C MET A 360 -24.00 -2.43 -5.33
N PRO A 361 -25.31 -2.30 -5.04
CA PRO A 361 -25.98 -3.05 -3.98
C PRO A 361 -25.74 -4.57 -4.01
N SER A 362 -25.70 -5.16 -5.20
CA SER A 362 -25.43 -6.60 -5.38
C SER A 362 -24.04 -7.02 -4.88
N GLU A 363 -23.02 -6.19 -5.09
CA GLU A 363 -21.66 -6.44 -4.61
C GLU A 363 -21.57 -6.27 -3.09
N VAL A 364 -22.25 -5.27 -2.53
CA VAL A 364 -22.37 -5.09 -1.07
C VAL A 364 -23.06 -6.30 -0.44
N SER A 365 -24.18 -6.76 -1.00
CA SER A 365 -24.89 -7.95 -0.51
C SER A 365 -24.04 -9.22 -0.58
N ARG A 366 -23.26 -9.39 -1.66
CA ARG A 366 -22.30 -10.50 -1.77
C ARG A 366 -21.19 -10.42 -0.71
N TYR A 367 -20.70 -9.21 -0.42
CA TYR A 367 -19.73 -8.99 0.63
C TYR A 367 -20.29 -9.33 2.02
N LEU A 368 -21.51 -8.86 2.33
CA LEU A 368 -22.17 -9.14 3.60
C LEU A 368 -22.48 -10.62 3.79
N ASN A 369 -22.98 -11.31 2.77
CA ASN A 369 -23.19 -12.76 2.82
C ASN A 369 -21.94 -13.56 3.19
N ARG A 370 -20.73 -13.03 2.92
CA ARG A 370 -19.45 -13.72 3.19
C ARG A 370 -18.84 -13.35 4.55
N ASN A 371 -19.11 -12.14 5.04
CA ASN A 371 -18.43 -11.58 6.22
C ASN A 371 -19.35 -11.37 7.42
N SER A 372 -20.66 -11.42 7.21
CA SER A 372 -21.65 -11.31 8.28
C SER A 372 -21.83 -12.65 9.01
N PRO A 373 -22.04 -12.64 10.34
CA PRO A 373 -22.46 -13.83 11.09
C PRO A 373 -23.82 -14.38 10.62
N PHE A 374 -24.59 -13.60 9.85
CA PHE A 374 -25.89 -13.98 9.26
C PHE A 374 -25.79 -14.49 7.80
N SER A 375 -24.64 -15.06 7.42
CA SER A 375 -24.39 -15.65 6.09
C SER A 375 -25.56 -16.55 5.62
N GLY A 376 -26.24 -16.17 4.55
CA GLY A 376 -27.30 -16.97 3.90
C GLY A 376 -28.74 -16.46 4.07
N ILE A 377 -28.99 -15.47 4.94
CA ILE A 377 -30.32 -14.84 5.10
C ILE A 377 -30.35 -13.36 4.70
N TRP A 378 -29.23 -12.78 4.27
CA TRP A 378 -29.13 -11.34 3.95
C TRP A 378 -30.09 -10.90 2.84
N GLU A 379 -30.29 -11.73 1.81
CA GLU A 379 -31.25 -11.45 0.73
C GLU A 379 -32.70 -11.35 1.24
N ASN A 380 -33.01 -12.02 2.37
CA ASN A 380 -34.32 -11.96 3.01
C ASN A 380 -34.47 -10.78 3.97
N ILE A 381 -33.35 -10.33 4.58
CA ILE A 381 -33.32 -9.17 5.49
C ILE A 381 -33.60 -7.86 4.71
N ILE A 382 -33.09 -7.73 3.48
CA ILE A 382 -33.34 -6.55 2.63
C ILE A 382 -34.82 -6.42 2.21
N GLN A 383 -35.59 -7.51 2.20
CA GLN A 383 -37.02 -7.47 1.83
C GLN A 383 -37.94 -6.99 2.97
N GLN A 384 -37.44 -6.91 4.21
CA GLN A 384 -38.19 -6.37 5.35
C GLN A 384 -37.88 -4.87 5.49
N HIS A 385 -38.58 -4.08 4.69
CA HIS A 385 -38.30 -2.66 4.41
C HIS A 385 -38.43 -1.65 5.57
N ASP A 386 -38.63 -2.07 6.83
CA ASP A 386 -38.97 -1.16 7.94
C ASP A 386 -38.01 -1.20 9.15
N ASP A 387 -37.06 -2.14 9.25
CA ASP A 387 -36.17 -2.23 10.42
C ASP A 387 -34.78 -1.59 10.15
N GLU A 388 -34.31 -0.77 11.10
CA GLU A 388 -32.97 -0.17 11.07
C GLU A 388 -31.90 -1.28 11.11
N LEU A 389 -30.91 -1.20 10.21
CA LEU A 389 -29.85 -2.19 10.15
C LEU A 389 -29.03 -2.21 11.46
N PRO A 390 -28.68 -3.40 11.99
CA PRO A 390 -27.78 -3.51 13.14
C PRO A 390 -26.46 -2.76 12.92
N GLU A 391 -25.90 -2.18 13.99
CA GLU A 391 -24.65 -1.40 13.95
C GLU A 391 -23.49 -2.22 13.35
N GLU A 392 -23.37 -3.51 13.69
CA GLU A 392 -22.36 -4.41 13.11
C GLU A 392 -22.48 -4.54 11.58
N THR A 393 -23.71 -4.61 11.06
CA THR A 393 -23.96 -4.71 9.62
C THR A 393 -23.66 -3.40 8.93
N ARG A 394 -24.07 -2.27 9.51
CA ARG A 394 -23.69 -0.94 9.00
C ARG A 394 -22.18 -0.76 8.97
N HIS A 395 -21.49 -1.23 10.01
CA HIS A 395 -20.03 -1.23 10.07
C HIS A 395 -19.40 -2.01 8.91
N LEU A 396 -19.88 -3.22 8.63
CA LEU A 396 -19.39 -4.00 7.49
C LEU A 396 -19.66 -3.31 6.14
N ILE A 397 -20.83 -2.67 5.97
CA ILE A 397 -21.13 -1.90 4.75
C ILE A 397 -20.14 -0.74 4.59
N ASN A 398 -19.91 0.03 5.65
CA ASN A 398 -18.97 1.15 5.64
C ASN A 398 -17.53 0.68 5.42
N GLU A 399 -17.11 -0.43 6.03
CA GLU A 399 -15.79 -1.03 5.84
C GLU A 399 -15.55 -1.39 4.36
N TYR A 400 -16.58 -1.87 3.65
CA TYR A 400 -16.50 -2.23 2.24
C TYR A 400 -16.55 -1.01 1.29
N LEU A 401 -17.48 -0.08 1.54
CA LEU A 401 -17.74 1.05 0.64
C LEU A 401 -16.73 2.19 0.81
N HIS A 402 -16.41 2.56 2.05
CA HIS A 402 -15.55 3.72 2.38
C HIS A 402 -14.23 3.75 1.60
N PRO A 403 -13.39 2.70 1.59
CA PRO A 403 -12.12 2.75 0.87
C PRO A 403 -12.28 2.91 -0.65
N LYS A 404 -13.36 2.37 -1.23
CA LYS A 404 -13.65 2.48 -2.67
C LYS A 404 -14.12 3.88 -3.03
N VAL A 405 -14.98 4.49 -2.22
CA VAL A 405 -15.40 5.88 -2.43
C VAL A 405 -14.25 6.84 -2.18
N LYS A 406 -13.40 6.57 -1.17
CA LYS A 406 -12.19 7.36 -0.91
C LYS A 406 -11.22 7.37 -2.10
N LYS A 407 -11.05 6.21 -2.75
CA LYS A 407 -10.25 6.09 -3.98
C LYS A 407 -10.87 6.87 -5.13
N LEU A 408 -12.20 6.79 -5.29
CA LEU A 408 -12.94 7.54 -6.31
C LEU A 408 -12.76 9.06 -6.15
N PHE A 409 -12.79 9.57 -4.90
CA PHE A 409 -12.54 10.97 -4.60
C PHE A 409 -11.15 11.43 -5.03
N ALA A 410 -10.12 10.61 -4.78
CA ALA A 410 -8.75 10.91 -5.17
C ALA A 410 -8.55 10.91 -6.69
N GLU A 411 -9.22 10.03 -7.42
CA GLU A 411 -9.08 9.93 -8.88
C GLU A 411 -9.91 10.96 -9.65
N LEU A 412 -11.08 11.34 -9.12
CA LEU A 412 -11.96 12.34 -9.74
C LEU A 412 -11.73 13.76 -9.20
N GLN A 413 -10.68 13.98 -8.41
CA GLN A 413 -10.32 15.31 -7.93
C GLN A 413 -10.08 16.26 -9.12
N GLY A 414 -10.75 17.40 -9.11
CA GLY A 414 -10.65 18.38 -10.20
C GLY A 414 -11.37 18.00 -11.50
N SER A 415 -12.10 16.88 -11.53
CA SER A 415 -12.97 16.53 -12.65
C SER A 415 -14.17 17.49 -12.74
N ASN A 416 -14.47 17.96 -13.96
CA ASN A 416 -15.66 18.77 -14.24
C ASN A 416 -16.95 17.94 -14.36
N PHE A 417 -16.83 16.61 -14.40
CA PHE A 417 -17.94 15.69 -14.63
C PHE A 417 -18.39 15.00 -13.34
N VAL A 418 -18.53 15.78 -12.27
CA VAL A 418 -19.10 15.36 -11.01
C VAL A 418 -20.33 16.22 -10.74
N PHE A 419 -21.45 15.56 -10.43
CA PHE A 419 -22.74 16.21 -10.25
C PHE A 419 -23.42 15.70 -8.98
N ASN A 420 -24.30 16.53 -8.43
CA ASN A 420 -25.22 16.17 -7.36
C ASN A 420 -26.65 16.19 -7.90
N LEU A 421 -27.46 15.21 -7.53
CA LEU A 421 -28.90 15.27 -7.70
C LEU A 421 -29.52 15.47 -6.32
N PRO A 422 -30.05 16.68 -6.02
CA PRO A 422 -30.73 16.95 -4.76
C PRO A 422 -31.87 15.97 -4.51
N ALA A 423 -32.13 15.68 -3.23
CA ALA A 423 -33.20 14.79 -2.82
C ALA A 423 -34.55 15.19 -3.44
N ASN A 424 -35.35 14.19 -3.78
CA ASN A 424 -36.69 14.33 -4.37
C ASN A 424 -36.75 14.97 -5.78
N LYS A 425 -35.62 15.27 -6.44
CA LYS A 425 -35.62 15.70 -7.84
C LYS A 425 -35.58 14.49 -8.80
N SER A 426 -36.21 14.63 -9.96
CA SER A 426 -36.15 13.61 -11.01
C SER A 426 -34.79 13.60 -11.69
N PHE A 427 -34.31 12.42 -12.09
CA PHE A 427 -33.02 12.25 -12.76
C PHE A 427 -33.08 12.79 -14.20
N THR A 428 -32.89 14.09 -14.36
CA THR A 428 -32.85 14.79 -15.66
C THR A 428 -31.66 15.73 -15.69
N THR A 429 -31.09 15.99 -16.87
CA THR A 429 -29.91 16.87 -17.02
C THR A 429 -30.11 18.26 -16.40
N ALA A 430 -31.33 18.80 -16.44
CA ALA A 430 -31.65 20.11 -15.86
C ALA A 430 -31.62 20.14 -14.32
N ASN A 431 -31.76 18.98 -13.68
CA ASN A 431 -31.75 18.86 -12.22
C ASN A 431 -30.38 18.49 -11.64
N LEU A 432 -29.40 18.19 -12.50
CA LEU A 432 -28.04 17.87 -12.09
C LEU A 432 -27.30 19.18 -11.76
N GLU A 433 -26.88 19.31 -10.51
CA GLU A 433 -26.11 20.45 -10.02
C GLU A 433 -24.63 20.10 -10.06
N GLN A 434 -23.77 21.02 -10.50
CA GLN A 434 -22.34 20.76 -10.54
C GLN A 434 -21.79 20.57 -9.12
N ALA A 435 -20.93 19.58 -8.95
CA ALA A 435 -20.32 19.25 -7.68
C ALA A 435 -18.80 19.05 -7.83
N SER A 436 -18.08 19.18 -6.72
CA SER A 436 -16.64 18.96 -6.64
C SER A 436 -16.31 18.01 -5.50
N LEU A 437 -15.25 17.21 -5.68
CA LEU A 437 -14.75 16.30 -4.66
C LEU A 437 -13.50 16.89 -4.01
N SER A 438 -13.47 16.92 -2.69
CA SER A 438 -12.29 17.36 -1.93
C SER A 438 -11.27 16.23 -1.76
N ASP A 439 -9.98 16.56 -1.81
CA ASP A 439 -8.89 15.70 -1.35
C ASP A 439 -8.65 15.79 0.16
N HIS A 440 -9.31 16.73 0.82
CA HIS A 440 -9.23 16.91 2.26
C HIS A 440 -10.14 15.92 2.98
N PHE A 441 -9.54 14.91 3.61
CA PHE A 441 -10.27 13.96 4.45
C PHE A 441 -10.62 14.57 5.81
N ILE A 442 -11.92 14.62 6.11
CA ILE A 442 -12.46 15.24 7.33
C ILE A 442 -12.51 14.25 8.49
N SER A 443 -12.52 14.76 9.71
CA SER A 443 -12.66 13.98 10.95
C SER A 443 -13.55 14.75 11.92
N PRO A 444 -14.37 14.06 12.73
CA PRO A 444 -15.21 14.74 13.71
C PRO A 444 -14.36 15.36 14.84
N GLU A 445 -14.81 16.51 15.32
CA GLU A 445 -14.34 17.17 16.53
C GLU A 445 -15.51 17.34 17.50
N PHE A 446 -15.23 17.33 18.80
CA PHE A 446 -16.29 17.36 19.81
C PHE A 446 -16.13 18.56 20.72
N GLU A 447 -17.24 19.22 21.05
CA GLU A 447 -17.30 20.26 22.07
C GLU A 447 -18.26 19.84 23.19
N ILE A 448 -17.75 19.76 24.42
CA ILE A 448 -18.51 19.31 25.58
C ILE A 448 -18.76 20.50 26.48
N SER A 449 -20.02 20.88 26.63
CA SER A 449 -20.45 21.97 27.49
C SER A 449 -21.32 21.49 28.65
N TYR A 450 -21.23 22.15 29.81
CA TYR A 450 -22.17 21.94 30.90
C TYR A 450 -23.11 23.15 30.99
N LYS A 451 -24.41 22.90 30.83
CA LYS A 451 -25.45 23.94 30.84
C LYS A 451 -26.76 23.35 31.37
N ASP A 452 -27.50 24.13 32.16
CA ASP A 452 -28.84 23.77 32.66
C ASP A 452 -28.89 22.39 33.36
N ASN A 453 -27.85 22.09 34.16
CA ASN A 453 -27.65 20.82 34.87
C ASN A 453 -27.47 19.57 33.97
N GLN A 454 -27.15 19.77 32.69
CA GLN A 454 -26.87 18.71 31.74
C GLN A 454 -25.53 18.93 31.04
N TYR A 455 -24.91 17.85 30.59
CA TYR A 455 -23.73 17.88 29.74
C TYR A 455 -24.15 17.71 28.28
N ILE A 456 -23.75 18.64 27.42
CA ILE A 456 -24.08 18.66 26.00
C ILE A 456 -22.79 18.39 25.23
N VAL A 457 -22.79 17.34 24.43
CA VAL A 457 -21.67 16.97 23.54
C VAL A 457 -22.08 17.33 22.11
N ASP A 458 -21.54 18.43 21.61
CA ASP A 458 -21.69 18.90 20.23
C ASP A 458 -20.70 18.16 19.32
N CYS A 459 -21.20 17.57 18.23
CA CYS A 459 -20.36 16.99 17.18
C CYS A 459 -20.17 18.01 16.04
N ARG A 460 -18.92 18.30 15.73
CA ARG A 460 -18.52 19.33 14.76
C ARG A 460 -17.58 18.74 13.73
N VAL A 461 -17.43 19.43 12.60
CA VAL A 461 -16.45 19.10 11.57
C VAL A 461 -15.64 20.34 11.22
N LYS A 462 -14.32 20.17 11.22
CA LYS A 462 -13.40 21.23 10.84
C LYS A 462 -13.04 21.11 9.37
N LEU A 463 -13.54 22.05 8.58
CA LEU A 463 -13.17 22.25 7.19
C LEU A 463 -12.04 23.30 7.10
N PRO A 464 -11.27 23.37 5.99
CA PRO A 464 -10.17 24.33 5.86
C PRO A 464 -10.54 25.80 6.09
N LEU A 465 -11.79 26.17 5.80
CA LEU A 465 -12.29 27.55 5.87
C LEU A 465 -13.48 27.73 6.82
N ALA A 466 -13.91 26.67 7.53
CA ALA A 466 -15.10 26.72 8.37
C ALA A 466 -15.07 25.67 9.48
N ASP A 467 -15.69 26.00 10.61
CA ASP A 467 -15.97 25.07 11.71
C ASP A 467 -17.50 24.97 11.83
N LEU A 468 -18.03 23.81 11.47
CA LEU A 468 -19.46 23.60 11.26
C LEU A 468 -19.99 22.53 12.22
N ASN A 469 -21.24 22.67 12.65
CA ASN A 469 -21.91 21.55 13.29
C ASN A 469 -22.20 20.46 12.24
N ILE A 470 -22.22 19.18 12.63
CA ILE A 470 -22.58 18.09 11.73
C ILE A 470 -23.95 18.30 11.05
N THR A 471 -24.91 18.96 11.70
CA THR A 471 -26.23 19.24 11.12
C THR A 471 -26.18 20.18 9.92
N GLU A 472 -25.07 20.87 9.69
CA GLU A 472 -24.88 21.73 8.52
C GLU A 472 -24.51 20.94 7.26
N ASN A 473 -24.47 19.60 7.34
CA ASN A 473 -24.37 18.76 6.16
C ASN A 473 -25.57 19.02 5.24
N ALA A 474 -25.30 19.57 4.05
CA ALA A 474 -26.33 19.83 3.05
C ALA A 474 -26.89 18.54 2.42
N ASN A 475 -26.22 17.40 2.65
CA ASN A 475 -26.67 16.09 2.23
C ASN A 475 -27.49 15.42 3.34
N ASP A 476 -28.64 14.86 2.99
CA ASP A 476 -29.49 14.09 3.90
C ASP A 476 -28.79 12.81 4.41
N ALA A 477 -27.81 12.28 3.67
CA ALA A 477 -27.03 11.12 4.05
C ALA A 477 -25.68 11.49 4.70
N HIS A 478 -25.25 10.71 5.69
CA HIS A 478 -24.09 11.03 6.53
C HIS A 478 -22.79 10.33 6.11
N PHE A 479 -22.87 9.45 5.11
CA PHE A 479 -21.71 8.79 4.52
C PHE A 479 -20.73 9.79 3.89
N LEU A 480 -21.25 10.87 3.32
CA LEU A 480 -20.49 12.02 2.81
C LEU A 480 -20.94 13.28 3.54
N PHE A 481 -20.03 14.23 3.69
CA PHE A 481 -20.36 15.57 4.18
C PHE A 481 -20.37 16.55 3.00
N GLN A 482 -21.48 17.23 2.76
CA GLN A 482 -21.62 18.23 1.72
C GLN A 482 -21.64 19.63 2.33
N TYR A 483 -20.76 20.50 1.83
CA TYR A 483 -20.78 21.93 2.13
C TYR A 483 -20.75 22.71 0.82
N HIS A 484 -21.81 23.49 0.57
CA HIS A 484 -22.09 24.10 -0.75
C HIS A 484 -22.09 23.05 -1.88
N GLN A 485 -21.26 23.24 -2.90
CA GLN A 485 -21.11 22.33 -4.04
C GLN A 485 -19.92 21.37 -3.88
N GLN A 486 -19.35 21.26 -2.67
CA GLN A 486 -18.19 20.42 -2.41
C GLN A 486 -18.55 19.26 -1.47
N PHE A 487 -18.16 18.06 -1.87
CA PHE A 487 -18.27 16.85 -1.07
C PHE A 487 -16.94 16.50 -0.41
N PHE A 488 -17.05 16.07 0.84
CA PHE A 488 -15.95 15.60 1.67
C PHE A 488 -16.23 14.17 2.10
N ILE A 489 -15.15 13.40 2.24
CA ILE A 489 -15.22 12.04 2.78
C ILE A 489 -14.46 11.96 4.10
N TRP A 490 -15.01 11.17 5.02
CA TRP A 490 -14.41 10.92 6.32
C TRP A 490 -13.04 10.25 6.21
N LYS A 491 -12.15 10.53 7.16
CA LYS A 491 -10.81 9.98 7.20
C LYS A 491 -10.85 8.47 7.42
N LYS A 492 -11.70 8.02 8.35
CA LYS A 492 -11.93 6.61 8.69
C LYS A 492 -13.37 6.20 8.40
N ALA A 493 -13.62 4.90 8.26
CA ALA A 493 -14.97 4.37 8.05
C ALA A 493 -15.80 4.41 9.36
N GLU A 494 -15.13 4.25 10.50
CA GLU A 494 -15.72 4.31 11.84
C GLU A 494 -16.30 5.69 12.16
N ASP A 495 -15.74 6.75 11.58
CA ASP A 495 -16.20 8.13 11.74
C ASP A 495 -17.67 8.26 11.30
N ILE A 496 -18.10 7.53 10.26
CA ILE A 496 -19.48 7.58 9.74
C ILE A 496 -20.48 7.15 10.81
N LEU A 497 -20.23 6.00 11.46
CA LEU A 497 -21.11 5.48 12.51
C LEU A 497 -21.06 6.33 13.78
N LEU A 498 -19.88 6.87 14.10
CA LEU A 498 -19.72 7.74 15.26
C LEU A 498 -20.57 9.01 15.11
N VAL A 499 -20.55 9.61 13.93
CA VAL A 499 -21.29 10.84 13.61
C VAL A 499 -22.80 10.59 13.58
N GLU A 500 -23.25 9.43 13.11
CA GLU A 500 -24.67 9.02 13.15
C GLU A 500 -25.26 9.09 14.57
N LYS A 501 -24.47 8.81 15.62
CA LYS A 501 -24.92 8.84 17.03
C LYS A 501 -25.31 10.25 17.53
N PHE A 502 -24.94 11.30 16.81
CA PHE A 502 -25.23 12.69 17.18
C PHE A 502 -26.40 13.29 16.40
N LEU A 503 -26.94 12.56 15.44
CA LEU A 503 -27.97 13.07 14.53
C LEU A 503 -29.38 12.72 15.02
N PRO A 504 -30.41 13.52 14.69
CA PRO A 504 -30.40 14.67 13.76
C PRO A 504 -30.01 16.02 14.41
N THR A 505 -29.84 16.09 15.73
CA THR A 505 -29.64 17.36 16.46
C THR A 505 -28.22 17.90 16.41
N GLY A 506 -27.25 17.06 16.03
CA GLY A 506 -25.81 17.34 16.11
C GLY A 506 -25.26 17.34 17.53
N LYS A 507 -26.06 16.92 18.51
CA LYS A 507 -25.74 17.01 19.94
C LYS A 507 -26.24 15.79 20.68
N MET A 508 -25.42 15.31 21.61
CA MET A 508 -25.80 14.31 22.60
C MET A 508 -25.95 14.98 23.96
N VAL A 509 -27.09 14.79 24.62
CA VAL A 509 -27.36 15.31 25.97
C VAL A 509 -27.14 14.18 26.97
N ILE A 510 -26.35 14.44 28.01
CA ILE A 510 -26.01 13.52 29.09
C ILE A 510 -26.46 14.16 30.41
N GLU A 511 -27.32 13.48 31.15
CA GLU A 511 -27.75 13.92 32.47
C GLU A 511 -26.57 13.94 33.47
N ALA A 512 -26.59 14.87 34.43
CA ALA A 512 -25.49 15.00 35.40
C ALA A 512 -25.27 13.73 36.24
N ALA A 513 -26.32 12.92 36.47
CA ALA A 513 -26.22 11.65 37.18
C ALA A 513 -25.43 10.58 36.40
N ASP A 514 -25.55 10.56 35.07
CA ASP A 514 -24.90 9.58 34.20
C ASP A 514 -23.54 10.06 33.70
N TRP A 515 -23.17 11.31 34.00
CA TRP A 515 -21.93 11.94 33.54
C TRP A 515 -20.70 11.11 33.88
N SER A 516 -20.56 10.63 35.11
CA SER A 516 -19.37 9.86 35.52
C SER A 516 -19.19 8.59 34.70
N ALA A 517 -20.29 7.87 34.41
CA ALA A 517 -20.26 6.64 33.60
C ALA A 517 -19.96 6.95 32.13
N LYS A 518 -20.68 7.92 31.54
CA LYS A 518 -20.46 8.32 30.13
C LYS A 518 -19.10 8.96 29.89
N LEU A 519 -18.55 9.65 30.89
CA LEU A 519 -17.20 10.18 30.84
C LEU A 519 -16.20 9.03 30.66
N GLN A 520 -16.31 7.97 31.46
CA GLN A 520 -15.43 6.80 31.38
C GLN A 520 -15.62 5.96 30.11
N GLU A 521 -16.86 5.64 29.77
CA GLU A 521 -17.18 4.68 28.70
C GLU A 521 -17.11 5.28 27.29
N PHE A 522 -17.37 6.58 27.16
CA PHE A 522 -17.53 7.22 25.84
C PHE A 522 -16.57 8.39 25.64
N ILE A 523 -16.62 9.41 26.51
CA ILE A 523 -15.88 10.67 26.29
C ILE A 523 -14.36 10.49 26.35
N LEU A 524 -13.86 9.68 27.29
CA LEU A 524 -12.42 9.43 27.39
C LEU A 524 -11.86 8.65 26.20
N PRO A 525 -12.42 7.48 25.81
CA PRO A 525 -12.04 6.84 24.55
C PRO A 525 -12.09 7.80 23.35
N LEU A 526 -13.13 8.62 23.27
CA LEU A 526 -13.29 9.63 22.22
C LEU A 526 -12.13 10.65 22.21
N SER A 527 -11.70 11.13 23.38
CA SER A 527 -10.60 12.11 23.51
C SER A 527 -9.21 11.58 23.12
N LYS A 528 -9.01 10.25 23.17
CA LYS A 528 -7.77 9.63 22.71
C LYS A 528 -7.64 9.73 21.20
N GLU A 529 -8.74 9.53 20.49
CA GLU A 529 -8.73 9.49 19.02
C GLU A 529 -9.02 10.85 18.38
N TYR A 530 -9.94 11.65 18.93
CA TYR A 530 -10.43 12.89 18.32
C TYR A 530 -10.03 14.13 19.12
N ALA A 531 -10.23 15.31 18.52
CA ALA A 531 -10.09 16.57 19.25
C ALA A 531 -11.36 16.82 20.08
N VAL A 532 -11.18 17.07 21.37
CA VAL A 532 -12.28 17.34 22.31
C VAL A 532 -12.02 18.63 23.05
N HIS A 533 -12.94 19.59 22.90
CA HIS A 533 -12.93 20.86 23.59
C HIS A 533 -13.95 20.82 24.72
N PHE A 534 -13.55 21.23 25.92
CA PHE A 534 -14.44 21.23 27.09
C PHE A 534 -14.71 22.68 27.50
N THR A 535 -15.99 23.07 27.61
CA THR A 535 -16.45 24.42 27.92
C THR A 535 -17.34 24.38 29.17
N ASN A 536 -17.06 25.18 30.20
CA ASN A 536 -17.85 25.20 31.46
C ASN A 536 -17.99 23.86 32.21
N VAL A 537 -17.28 22.81 31.81
CA VAL A 537 -17.15 21.55 32.55
C VAL A 537 -16.22 21.77 33.74
N LYS A 538 -16.54 21.19 34.90
CA LYS A 538 -15.64 21.22 36.08
C LYS A 538 -14.33 20.51 35.74
N LYS A 539 -13.27 21.29 35.57
CA LYS A 539 -11.90 20.81 35.33
C LYS A 539 -11.04 21.04 36.57
N GLU A 540 -10.18 20.08 36.85
CA GLU A 540 -9.05 20.28 37.76
C GLU A 540 -7.78 20.14 36.91
N GLU A 541 -7.14 21.27 36.60
CA GLU A 541 -5.85 21.28 35.90
C GLU A 541 -4.73 21.11 36.93
N VAL A 542 -3.90 20.08 36.77
CA VAL A 542 -2.73 19.87 37.62
C VAL A 542 -1.49 20.10 36.80
N LYS A 543 -0.94 21.31 36.91
CA LYS A 543 0.34 21.66 36.29
C LYS A 543 1.49 21.17 37.17
N ASP A 544 2.58 20.72 36.54
CA ASP A 544 3.81 20.26 37.21
C ASP A 544 3.61 19.10 38.20
N ALA A 545 2.65 18.20 37.94
CA ALA A 545 2.53 16.97 38.70
C ALA A 545 3.81 16.14 38.56
N LYS A 546 4.40 15.66 39.67
CA LYS A 546 5.51 14.71 39.61
C LYS A 546 4.93 13.30 39.44
N PRO A 547 5.31 12.54 38.40
CA PRO A 547 4.85 11.16 38.25
C PRO A 547 5.46 10.26 39.31
N GLU A 548 4.70 9.26 39.73
CA GLU A 548 5.24 8.07 40.38
C GLU A 548 5.86 7.16 39.33
N LEU A 549 7.09 6.69 39.58
CA LEU A 549 7.78 5.77 38.68
C LEU A 549 7.35 4.34 39.00
N LYS A 550 6.81 3.65 38.00
CA LYS A 550 6.52 2.21 38.04
C LYS A 550 7.38 1.48 37.01
N VAL A 551 7.62 0.19 37.22
CA VAL A 551 8.26 -0.67 36.23
C VAL A 551 7.27 -1.78 35.91
N LEU A 552 6.78 -1.80 34.67
CA LEU A 552 5.95 -2.87 34.16
C LEU A 552 6.84 -3.99 33.64
N LEU A 553 6.62 -5.19 34.18
CA LEU A 553 7.26 -6.40 33.71
C LEU A 553 6.38 -7.03 32.63
N LYS A 554 6.89 -7.16 31.41
CA LYS A 554 6.16 -7.76 30.29
C LYS A 554 6.96 -8.92 29.71
N GLU A 555 6.37 -10.11 29.71
CA GLU A 555 6.92 -11.26 29.01
C GLU A 555 6.72 -11.08 27.50
N LYS A 556 7.81 -11.20 26.73
CA LYS A 556 7.79 -11.13 25.26
C LYS A 556 8.75 -12.20 24.70
N GLY A 557 8.20 -13.38 24.41
CA GLY A 557 9.00 -14.54 24.04
C GLY A 557 9.82 -15.04 25.24
N GLU A 558 11.13 -15.24 25.07
CA GLU A 558 12.05 -15.62 26.15
C GLU A 558 12.54 -14.45 27.01
N TYR A 559 12.14 -13.22 26.69
CA TYR A 559 12.60 -12.02 27.41
C TYR A 559 11.56 -11.50 28.40
N LEU A 560 12.05 -11.08 29.56
CA LEU A 560 11.33 -10.24 30.51
C LEU A 560 11.70 -8.77 30.27
N LEU A 561 10.76 -8.02 29.70
CA LEU A 561 10.94 -6.59 29.45
C LEU A 561 10.57 -5.79 30.70
N PHE A 562 11.51 -4.99 31.19
CA PHE A 562 11.30 -4.00 32.23
C PHE A 562 11.01 -2.65 31.57
N GLN A 563 9.74 -2.28 31.51
CA GLN A 563 9.32 -1.01 30.91
C GLN A 563 9.05 0.02 32.01
N PRO A 564 9.81 1.11 32.10
CA PRO A 564 9.47 2.20 33.00
C PRO A 564 8.17 2.85 32.55
N ILE A 565 7.25 3.05 33.49
CA ILE A 565 5.96 3.71 33.28
C ILE A 565 5.87 4.86 34.27
N PHE A 566 5.48 6.01 33.76
CA PHE A 566 5.16 7.17 34.57
C PHE A 566 3.68 7.08 34.96
N ASN A 567 3.41 6.99 36.26
CA ASN A 567 2.07 7.00 36.79
C ASN A 567 1.72 8.41 37.31
N TYR A 568 0.65 9.00 36.80
CA TYR A 568 0.12 10.24 37.32
C TYR A 568 -1.23 9.98 38.00
N ARG A 569 -1.26 10.06 39.34
CA ARG A 569 -2.48 9.89 40.16
C ARG A 569 -3.31 8.66 39.78
N GLY A 570 -2.67 7.53 39.51
CA GLY A 570 -3.32 6.26 39.14
C GLY A 570 -3.35 5.95 37.64
N TYR A 571 -2.99 6.89 36.76
CA TYR A 571 -2.93 6.66 35.31
C TYR A 571 -1.51 6.37 34.83
N ASP A 572 -1.31 5.22 34.19
CA ASP A 572 -0.05 4.78 33.58
C ASP A 572 0.08 5.34 32.16
N VAL A 573 1.04 6.23 31.93
CA VAL A 573 1.25 6.88 30.62
C VAL A 573 1.77 5.88 29.60
N VAL A 574 1.15 5.87 28.42
CA VAL A 574 1.57 5.06 27.28
C VAL A 574 2.11 5.94 26.15
N ASN A 575 2.97 5.37 25.30
CA ASN A 575 3.63 6.08 24.20
C ASN A 575 2.67 6.73 23.18
N THR A 576 1.37 6.40 23.21
CA THR A 576 0.33 6.95 22.34
C THR A 576 -0.41 8.15 22.93
N ASP A 577 -0.15 8.50 24.20
CA ASP A 577 -0.82 9.62 24.86
C ASP A 577 -0.31 10.96 24.31
N LYS A 578 -1.24 11.91 24.10
CA LYS A 578 -0.95 13.27 23.60
C LYS A 578 -0.35 14.14 24.73
N GLU A 579 0.13 15.34 24.40
CA GLU A 579 0.71 16.31 25.36
C GLU A 579 -0.20 16.69 26.53
N LYS A 580 -1.53 16.50 26.41
CA LYS A 580 -2.50 16.68 27.48
C LYS A 580 -3.22 15.36 27.75
N ILE A 581 -3.23 14.93 29.00
CA ILE A 581 -3.87 13.68 29.42
C ILE A 581 -5.14 14.01 30.19
N PHE A 582 -6.27 13.51 29.70
CA PHE A 582 -7.59 13.68 30.33
C PHE A 582 -7.96 12.43 31.11
N PHE A 583 -8.39 12.58 32.36
CA PHE A 583 -8.94 11.45 33.12
C PHE A 583 -9.98 11.88 34.16
N PRO A 584 -10.90 10.99 34.55
CA PRO A 584 -11.99 11.29 35.44
C PRO A 584 -11.52 11.16 36.89
N ILE A 585 -11.87 12.14 37.72
CA ILE A 585 -11.80 12.02 39.18
C ILE A 585 -13.21 12.33 39.70
N ALA A 586 -13.96 11.27 40.03
CA ALA A 586 -15.37 11.35 40.37
C ALA A 586 -16.14 12.18 39.32
N ASP A 587 -16.72 13.31 39.71
CA ASP A 587 -17.54 14.17 38.84
C ASP A 587 -16.72 15.22 38.04
N LYS A 588 -15.38 15.18 38.13
CA LYS A 588 -14.49 16.17 37.52
C LYS A 588 -13.60 15.57 36.44
N LEU A 589 -13.25 16.40 35.46
CA LEU A 589 -12.22 16.09 34.47
C LEU A 589 -10.86 16.59 35.00
N LEU A 590 -9.95 15.68 35.34
CA LEU A 590 -8.56 16.05 35.56
C LEU A 590 -7.85 16.21 34.23
N VAL A 591 -7.10 17.29 34.08
CA VAL A 591 -6.20 17.52 32.94
C VAL A 591 -4.79 17.65 33.49
N ILE A 592 -3.90 16.76 33.07
CA ILE A 592 -2.45 16.83 33.34
C ILE A 592 -1.74 17.32 32.09
#